data_AF-A0A443L9V0-F1
#
_entry.id   AF-A0A443L9V0-F1
#
_cell.length_a   1.000
_cell.length_b   1.000
_cell.length_c   1.000
_cell.angle_alpha   90.00
_cell.angle_beta   90.00
_cell.angle_gamma   90.00
#
_symmetry.space_group_name_H-M   'P 1'
#
loop_
_entity.id
_entity.type
_entity.pdbx_description
1 polymer ?
#
loop_
_entity_poly.entity_id
_entity_poly.type
_entity_poly.pdbx_seq_one_letter_code
_entity_poly.pdbx_strand_id
1 'polypeptide(L)'
;MTTLHLLPALVFLLLGPLQFLSRKGGVHRWRGRLFVLSGLVSGAMVWPLVRALPGLGGPLAHAGTAALVLAFLASLVLGVVAARRRAFGLHRAAMILALALGLSVASARWFILAGMMAGLPLERVFVPGSALGAVVNLVAVAVLLLRPMRRLRLA
;
A
#
# COMPACT_ATOMS: atom_id res chain seq x y z
N MET A 1 18.23 3.88 -8.96
CA MET A 1 17.40 2.99 -8.10
C MET A 1 16.12 3.66 -7.62
N THR A 2 16.17 4.93 -7.18
CA THR A 2 14.99 5.70 -6.74
C THR A 2 13.89 5.80 -7.80
N THR A 3 14.21 5.99 -9.08
CA THR A 3 13.22 6.09 -10.17
C THR A 3 12.38 4.81 -10.36
N LEU A 4 13.03 3.64 -10.28
CA LEU A 4 12.37 2.32 -10.41
C LEU A 4 11.49 1.96 -9.20
N HIS A 5 11.60 2.71 -8.10
CA HIS A 5 10.71 2.59 -6.95
C HIS A 5 9.59 3.65 -7.01
N LEU A 6 9.97 4.93 -7.23
CA LEU A 6 9.09 6.09 -7.16
C LEU A 6 8.06 6.16 -8.30
N LEU A 7 8.49 5.99 -9.56
CA LEU A 7 7.54 6.04 -10.69
C LEU A 7 6.51 4.91 -10.59
N PRO A 8 6.89 3.65 -10.35
CA PRO A 8 5.90 2.59 -10.15
C PRO A 8 5.02 2.82 -8.90
N ALA A 9 5.57 3.35 -7.81
CA ALA A 9 4.77 3.72 -6.63
C ALA A 9 3.70 4.77 -6.97
N LEU A 10 4.07 5.79 -7.74
CA LEU A 10 3.15 6.84 -8.16
C LEU A 10 2.03 6.28 -9.03
N VAL A 11 2.37 5.45 -10.03
CA VAL A 11 1.40 4.76 -10.89
C VAL A 11 0.44 3.91 -10.05
N PHE A 12 0.98 3.15 -9.10
CA PHE A 12 0.19 2.33 -8.17
C PHE A 12 -0.82 3.18 -7.39
N LEU A 13 -0.37 4.27 -6.77
CA LEU A 13 -1.21 5.14 -5.94
C LEU A 13 -2.29 5.89 -6.75
N LEU A 14 -1.99 6.30 -7.97
CA LEU A 14 -2.96 6.97 -8.84
C LEU A 14 -4.01 6.00 -9.40
N LEU A 15 -3.60 4.79 -9.81
CA LEU A 15 -4.52 3.83 -10.40
C LEU A 15 -5.39 3.12 -9.36
N GLY A 16 -4.92 2.99 -8.12
CA GLY A 16 -5.63 2.30 -7.03
C GLY A 16 -7.06 2.81 -6.83
N PRO A 17 -7.27 4.09 -6.48
CA PRO A 17 -8.61 4.67 -6.30
C PRO A 17 -9.48 4.53 -7.56
N LEU A 18 -8.88 4.71 -8.75
CA LEU A 18 -9.59 4.57 -10.01
C LEU A 18 -10.09 3.13 -10.25
N GLN A 19 -9.43 2.10 -9.71
CA GLN A 19 -9.93 0.73 -9.78
C GLN A 19 -11.27 0.54 -9.05
N PHE A 20 -11.48 1.27 -7.95
CA PHE A 20 -12.69 1.17 -7.14
C PHE A 20 -13.88 1.96 -7.69
N LEU A 21 -13.61 2.97 -8.53
CA LEU A 21 -14.63 3.78 -9.21
C LEU A 21 -15.01 3.23 -10.59
N SER A 22 -14.17 2.39 -11.18
CA SER A 22 -14.36 1.90 -12.56
C SER A 22 -15.43 0.80 -12.65
N ARG A 23 -16.24 0.84 -13.71
CA ARG A 23 -17.13 -0.27 -14.08
C ARG A 23 -16.32 -1.52 -14.46
N LYS A 24 -16.86 -2.70 -14.13
CA LYS A 24 -16.27 -4.00 -14.48
C LYS A 24 -16.19 -4.12 -16.01
N GLY A 25 -15.00 -4.22 -16.58
CA GLY A 25 -14.80 -4.25 -18.03
C GLY A 25 -13.33 -4.33 -18.47
N GLY A 26 -13.08 -4.22 -19.78
CA GLY A 26 -11.73 -4.31 -20.35
C GLY A 26 -10.76 -3.26 -19.80
N VAL A 27 -11.23 -2.02 -19.62
CA VAL A 27 -10.45 -0.91 -19.05
C VAL A 27 -10.03 -1.21 -17.60
N HIS A 28 -10.93 -1.75 -16.78
CA HIS A 28 -10.61 -2.18 -15.41
C HIS A 28 -9.54 -3.27 -15.42
N ARG A 29 -9.63 -4.25 -16.32
CA ARG A 29 -8.61 -5.33 -16.42
C ARG A 29 -7.24 -4.79 -16.83
N TRP A 30 -7.18 -3.91 -17.81
CA TRP A 30 -5.91 -3.35 -18.29
C TRP A 30 -5.25 -2.47 -17.22
N ARG A 31 -6.01 -1.52 -16.64
CA ARG A 31 -5.52 -0.68 -15.55
C ARG A 31 -5.16 -1.50 -14.31
N GLY A 32 -5.92 -2.55 -14.01
CA GLY A 32 -5.63 -3.48 -12.92
C GLY A 32 -4.32 -4.24 -13.10
N ARG A 33 -3.97 -4.64 -14.33
CA ARG A 33 -2.65 -5.23 -14.62
C ARG A 33 -1.53 -4.23 -14.39
N LEU A 34 -1.68 -3.00 -14.89
CA LEU A 34 -0.68 -1.94 -14.69
C LEU A 34 -0.52 -1.59 -13.20
N PHE A 35 -1.63 -1.51 -12.47
CA PHE A 35 -1.66 -1.32 -11.01
C PHE A 35 -0.88 -2.43 -10.29
N VAL A 36 -1.16 -3.71 -10.57
CA VAL A 36 -0.46 -4.82 -9.92
C VAL A 36 1.03 -4.83 -10.29
N LEU A 37 1.38 -4.70 -11.57
CA LEU A 37 2.77 -4.74 -12.01
C LEU A 37 3.59 -3.59 -11.40
N SER A 38 3.04 -2.38 -11.38
CA SER A 38 3.71 -1.23 -10.77
C SER A 38 3.90 -1.40 -9.26
N GLY A 39 2.91 -1.96 -8.56
CA GLY A 39 3.03 -2.32 -7.14
C GLY A 39 4.13 -3.36 -6.89
N LEU A 40 4.16 -4.45 -7.67
CA LEU A 40 5.18 -5.50 -7.53
C LEU A 40 6.60 -4.95 -7.76
N VAL A 41 6.79 -4.15 -8.82
CA VAL A 41 8.09 -3.52 -9.11
C VAL A 41 8.48 -2.58 -7.98
N SER A 42 7.58 -1.68 -7.56
CA SER A 42 7.84 -0.74 -6.47
C SER A 42 8.23 -1.45 -5.18
N GLY A 43 7.46 -2.47 -4.78
CA GLY A 43 7.71 -3.24 -3.55
C GLY A 43 9.02 -4.02 -3.59
N ALA A 44 9.37 -4.62 -4.72
CA ALA A 44 10.66 -5.31 -4.87
C ALA A 44 11.86 -4.33 -4.75
N MET A 45 11.71 -3.10 -5.25
CA MET A 45 12.75 -2.07 -5.20
C MET A 45 12.93 -1.40 -3.83
N VAL A 46 12.09 -1.73 -2.84
CA VAL A 46 12.29 -1.24 -1.45
C VAL A 46 13.53 -1.87 -0.81
N TRP A 47 13.84 -3.15 -1.08
CA TRP A 47 14.94 -3.84 -0.40
C TRP A 47 16.33 -3.23 -0.62
N PRO A 48 16.73 -2.85 -1.86
CA PRO A 48 17.95 -2.08 -2.07
C PRO A 48 17.97 -0.74 -1.32
N LEU A 49 16.82 -0.05 -1.24
CA LEU A 49 16.72 1.25 -0.58
C LEU A 49 16.88 1.13 0.94
N VAL A 50 16.25 0.14 1.55
CA VAL A 50 16.36 -0.14 2.99
C VAL A 50 17.81 -0.46 3.39
N ARG A 51 18.56 -1.16 2.54
CA ARG A 51 19.99 -1.43 2.77
C ARG A 51 20.88 -0.19 2.61
N ALA A 52 20.47 0.78 1.80
CA ALA A 52 21.22 2.01 1.55
C ALA A 52 21.04 3.07 2.66
N LEU A 53 20.09 2.89 3.59
CA LEU A 53 19.79 3.80 4.70
C LEU A 53 19.91 3.10 6.06
N PRO A 54 21.09 2.53 6.42
CA PRO A 54 21.25 1.72 7.63
C PRO A 54 21.08 2.51 8.94
N GLY A 55 21.14 3.85 8.91
CA GLY A 55 21.07 4.70 10.10
C GLY A 55 19.67 5.15 10.53
N LEU A 56 18.63 4.93 9.73
CA LEU A 56 17.29 5.50 9.98
C LEU A 56 16.33 4.47 10.59
N GLY A 57 15.98 4.69 11.87
CA GLY A 57 14.95 3.93 12.59
C GLY A 57 15.37 2.57 13.17
N GLY A 58 16.60 2.13 12.92
CA GLY A 58 17.19 0.93 13.51
C GLY A 58 16.51 -0.39 13.11
N PRO A 59 16.89 -1.52 13.74
CA PRO A 59 16.41 -2.86 13.37
C PRO A 59 14.89 -3.01 13.38
N LEU A 60 14.20 -2.33 14.30
CA LEU A 60 12.74 -2.37 14.39
C LEU A 60 12.07 -1.74 13.17
N ALA A 61 12.58 -0.60 12.68
CA ALA A 61 12.05 0.03 11.47
C ALA A 61 12.28 -0.83 10.23
N HIS A 62 13.42 -1.52 10.15
CA HIS A 62 13.71 -2.49 9.10
C HIS A 62 12.74 -3.66 9.13
N ALA A 63 12.50 -4.26 10.30
CA ALA A 63 11.57 -5.36 10.47
C ALA A 63 10.12 -4.94 10.15
N GLY A 64 9.69 -3.76 10.60
CA GLY A 64 8.38 -3.20 10.28
C GLY A 64 8.19 -2.95 8.78
N THR A 65 9.21 -2.39 8.12
CA THR A 65 9.20 -2.18 6.66
C THR A 65 9.13 -3.51 5.92
N ALA A 66 9.93 -4.49 6.32
CA ALA A 66 9.93 -5.84 5.76
C ALA A 66 8.53 -6.48 5.85
N ALA A 67 7.92 -6.46 7.04
CA ALA A 67 6.60 -7.03 7.26
C ALA A 67 5.53 -6.33 6.38
N LEU A 68 5.57 -5.00 6.30
CA LEU A 68 4.64 -4.22 5.50
C LEU A 68 4.78 -4.50 4.00
N VAL A 69 6.01 -4.57 3.48
CA VAL A 69 6.28 -4.88 2.07
C VAL A 69 5.88 -6.31 1.73
N LEU A 70 6.17 -7.28 2.59
CA LEU A 70 5.78 -8.67 2.36
C LEU A 70 4.26 -8.85 2.35
N ALA A 71 3.57 -8.25 3.32
CA ALA A 71 2.10 -8.24 3.36
C ALA A 71 1.52 -7.57 2.10
N PHE A 72 2.12 -6.46 1.66
CA PHE A 72 1.74 -5.75 0.46
C PHE A 72 1.88 -6.63 -0.81
N LEU A 73 3.05 -7.21 -1.03
CA LEU A 73 3.29 -8.09 -2.17
C LEU A 73 2.39 -9.33 -2.13
N ALA A 74 2.23 -9.94 -0.96
CA ALA A 74 1.33 -11.08 -0.77
C ALA A 74 -0.12 -10.72 -1.13
N SER A 75 -0.60 -9.56 -0.69
CA SER A 75 -1.97 -9.10 -1.00
C SER A 75 -2.20 -8.88 -2.50
N LEU A 76 -1.20 -8.38 -3.24
CA LEU A 76 -1.27 -8.28 -4.71
C LEU A 76 -1.40 -9.65 -5.37
N VAL A 77 -0.53 -10.58 -4.99
CA VAL A 77 -0.54 -11.95 -5.52
C VAL A 77 -1.87 -12.65 -5.20
N LEU A 78 -2.31 -12.59 -3.93
CA LEU A 78 -3.58 -13.17 -3.50
C LEU A 78 -4.76 -12.59 -4.27
N GLY A 79 -4.79 -11.27 -4.50
CA GLY A 79 -5.87 -10.67 -5.24
C GLY A 79 -5.88 -11.06 -6.72
N VAL A 80 -4.72 -11.25 -7.37
CA VAL A 80 -4.65 -11.81 -8.73
C VAL A 80 -5.13 -13.26 -8.77
N VAL A 81 -4.66 -14.09 -7.82
CA VAL A 81 -5.08 -15.50 -7.73
C VAL A 81 -6.59 -15.61 -7.49
N ALA A 82 -7.14 -14.80 -6.57
CA ALA A 82 -8.57 -14.76 -6.30
C ALA A 82 -9.37 -14.32 -7.52
N ALA A 83 -8.90 -13.33 -8.30
CA ALA A 83 -9.55 -12.92 -9.54
C ALA A 83 -9.58 -14.05 -10.57
N ARG A 84 -8.46 -14.78 -10.75
CA ARG A 84 -8.38 -15.94 -11.67
C ARG A 84 -9.34 -17.06 -11.26
N ARG A 85 -9.46 -17.30 -9.95
CA ARG A 85 -10.42 -18.26 -9.36
C ARG A 85 -11.85 -17.75 -9.31
N ARG A 86 -12.14 -16.56 -9.85
CA ARG A 86 -13.46 -15.89 -9.79
C ARG A 86 -13.99 -15.66 -8.37
N ALA A 87 -13.11 -15.68 -7.37
CA ALA A 87 -13.42 -15.38 -5.97
C ALA A 87 -13.40 -13.86 -5.75
N PHE A 88 -14.39 -13.15 -6.32
CA PHE A 88 -14.36 -11.68 -6.40
C PHE A 88 -14.45 -10.97 -5.04
N GLY A 89 -15.08 -11.59 -4.03
CA GLY A 89 -15.07 -11.08 -2.66
C GLY A 89 -13.66 -11.02 -2.10
N LEU A 90 -12.91 -12.12 -2.20
CA LEU A 90 -11.51 -12.20 -1.78
C LEU A 90 -10.60 -11.30 -2.62
N HIS A 91 -10.82 -11.23 -3.93
CA HIS A 91 -10.10 -10.30 -4.80
C HIS A 91 -10.25 -8.85 -4.31
N ARG A 92 -11.48 -8.41 -4.04
CA ARG A 92 -11.76 -7.05 -3.57
C ARG A 92 -11.09 -6.80 -2.22
N ALA A 93 -11.21 -7.73 -1.27
CA ALA A 93 -10.58 -7.60 0.05
C ALA A 93 -9.05 -7.48 -0.06
N ALA A 94 -8.43 -8.34 -0.87
CA ALA A 94 -6.98 -8.33 -1.10
C ALA A 94 -6.51 -7.03 -1.79
N MET A 95 -7.26 -6.50 -2.76
CA MET A 95 -6.93 -5.24 -3.42
C MET A 95 -7.09 -4.01 -2.52
N ILE A 96 -8.09 -4.00 -1.64
CA ILE A 96 -8.26 -2.95 -0.61
C ILE A 96 -7.06 -2.97 0.35
N LEU A 97 -6.69 -4.16 0.83
CA LEU A 97 -5.52 -4.32 1.70
C LEU A 97 -4.23 -3.87 1.00
N ALA A 98 -4.02 -4.26 -0.26
CA ALA A 98 -2.86 -3.85 -1.04
C ALA A 98 -2.75 -2.33 -1.16
N LEU A 99 -3.86 -1.66 -1.52
CA LEU A 99 -3.87 -0.20 -1.65
C LEU A 99 -3.55 0.48 -0.32
N ALA A 100 -4.15 0.03 0.77
CA ALA A 100 -3.90 0.61 2.08
C ALA A 100 -2.47 0.41 2.57
N LEU A 101 -1.89 -0.78 2.38
CA LEU A 101 -0.49 -1.03 2.71
C LEU A 101 0.44 -0.14 1.89
N GLY A 102 0.16 0.07 0.60
CA GLY A 102 0.91 1.04 -0.22
C GLY A 102 0.74 2.49 0.27
N LEU A 103 -0.47 2.89 0.64
CA LEU A 103 -0.78 4.23 1.19
C LEU A 103 -0.14 4.48 2.55
N SER A 104 0.13 3.44 3.36
CA SER A 104 0.82 3.58 4.64
C SER A 104 2.14 4.33 4.51
N VAL A 105 2.91 4.06 3.45
CA VAL A 105 4.21 4.71 3.19
C VAL A 105 4.02 6.17 2.80
N ALA A 106 3.04 6.48 1.94
CA ALA A 106 2.73 7.86 1.56
C ALA A 106 2.22 8.68 2.76
N SER A 107 1.35 8.08 3.57
CA SER A 107 0.78 8.69 4.77
C SER A 107 1.85 8.96 5.83
N ALA A 108 2.79 8.04 6.01
CA ALA A 108 3.93 8.21 6.90
C ALA A 108 4.72 9.49 6.61
N ARG A 109 4.86 9.87 5.32
CA ARG A 109 5.60 11.09 4.94
C ARG A 109 4.96 12.35 5.50
N TRP A 110 3.64 12.42 5.55
CA TRP A 110 2.94 13.55 6.14
C TRP A 110 3.15 13.64 7.65
N PHE A 111 3.09 12.53 8.38
CA PHE A 111 3.36 12.52 9.82
C PHE A 111 4.81 12.86 10.16
N ILE A 112 5.77 12.33 9.40
CA ILE A 112 7.20 12.66 9.55
C ILE A 112 7.42 14.15 9.27
N LEU A 113 6.87 14.67 8.16
CA LEU A 113 7.01 16.08 7.80
C LEU A 113 6.38 17.00 8.86
N ALA A 114 5.20 16.65 9.38
CA ALA A 114 4.56 17.43 10.45
C ALA A 114 5.44 17.50 11.72
N GLY A 115 6.04 16.38 12.13
CA GLY A 115 6.97 16.37 13.26
C GLY A 115 8.22 17.21 13.02
N MET A 116 8.77 17.18 11.80
CA MET A 116 9.91 18.02 11.42
C MET A 116 9.54 19.52 11.42
N MET A 117 8.37 19.88 10.89
CA MET A 117 7.87 21.26 10.95
C MET A 117 7.63 21.75 12.38
N ALA A 118 7.37 20.84 13.32
CA ALA A 118 7.31 21.13 14.76
C ALA A 118 8.69 21.21 15.44
N GLY A 119 9.79 21.17 14.68
CA GLY A 119 11.16 21.31 15.19
C GLY A 119 11.80 20.02 15.71
N LEU A 120 11.17 18.86 15.50
CA LEU A 120 11.75 17.57 15.92
C LEU A 120 12.73 17.03 14.87
N PRO A 121 13.85 16.42 15.28
CA PRO A 121 14.81 15.83 14.35
C PRO A 121 14.24 14.57 13.69
N LEU A 122 14.69 14.29 12.44
CA LEU A 122 14.18 13.19 11.60
C LEU A 122 14.24 11.83 12.32
N GLU A 123 15.32 11.58 13.04
CA GLU A 123 15.58 10.34 13.76
C GLU A 123 14.49 10.06 14.82
N ARG A 124 13.97 11.11 15.46
CA ARG A 124 12.93 11.01 16.48
C ARG A 124 11.55 10.79 15.86
N VAL A 125 11.29 11.35 14.69
CA VAL A 125 9.95 11.30 14.05
C VAL A 125 9.78 10.17 13.06
N PHE A 126 10.88 9.58 12.56
CA PHE A 126 10.84 8.58 11.49
C PHE A 126 10.02 7.34 11.87
N VAL A 127 10.32 6.72 13.02
CA VAL A 127 9.63 5.51 13.47
C VAL A 127 8.19 5.80 13.88
N PRO A 128 7.90 6.80 14.75
CA PRO A 128 6.52 7.11 15.14
C PRO A 128 5.66 7.54 13.94
N GLY A 129 6.18 8.38 13.04
CA GLY A 129 5.45 8.82 11.85
C GLY A 129 5.18 7.67 10.88
N SER A 130 6.14 6.76 10.72
CA SER A 130 5.94 5.52 9.94
C SER A 130 4.89 4.61 10.55
N ALA A 131 4.91 4.43 11.88
CA ALA A 131 3.93 3.63 12.59
C ALA A 131 2.52 4.24 12.47
N LEU A 132 2.37 5.55 12.65
CA LEU A 132 1.09 6.26 12.46
C LEU A 132 0.55 6.08 11.04
N GLY A 133 1.40 6.24 10.02
CA GLY A 133 1.04 6.00 8.63
C GLY A 133 0.47 4.60 8.41
N ALA A 134 1.13 3.58 8.97
CA ALA A 134 0.65 2.20 8.89
C ALA A 134 -0.66 1.97 9.67
N VAL A 135 -0.74 2.43 10.92
CA VAL A 135 -1.91 2.23 11.79
C VAL A 135 -3.16 2.85 11.18
N VAL A 136 -3.10 4.10 10.71
CA VAL A 136 -4.25 4.79 10.11
C VAL A 136 -4.81 4.01 8.90
N ASN A 137 -3.94 3.50 8.04
CA ASN A 137 -4.35 2.76 6.85
C ASN A 137 -4.87 1.35 7.19
N LEU A 138 -4.26 0.66 8.15
CA LEU A 138 -4.74 -0.65 8.62
C LEU A 138 -6.10 -0.56 9.31
N VAL A 139 -6.31 0.48 10.12
CA VAL A 139 -7.63 0.77 10.72
C VAL A 139 -8.65 1.06 9.64
N ALA A 140 -8.31 1.86 8.61
CA ALA A 140 -9.19 2.12 7.49
C ALA A 140 -9.59 0.82 6.77
N VAL A 141 -8.66 -0.11 6.53
CA VAL A 141 -8.97 -1.43 5.95
C VAL A 141 -9.89 -2.22 6.86
N ALA A 142 -9.59 -2.31 8.15
CA ALA A 142 -10.41 -3.05 9.10
C ALA A 142 -11.86 -2.52 9.07
N VAL A 143 -12.05 -1.20 9.12
CA VAL A 143 -13.38 -0.58 9.02
C VAL A 143 -14.04 -0.89 7.69
N LEU A 144 -13.33 -0.79 6.56
CA LEU A 144 -13.89 -1.05 5.23
C LEU A 144 -14.26 -2.52 5.00
N LEU A 145 -13.55 -3.46 5.63
CA LEU A 145 -13.81 -4.90 5.52
C LEU A 145 -14.84 -5.40 6.54
N LEU A 146 -14.91 -4.80 7.73
CA LEU A 146 -15.87 -5.15 8.78
C LEU A 146 -17.24 -4.51 8.59
N ARG A 147 -17.35 -3.48 7.73
CA ARG A 147 -18.66 -2.94 7.34
C ARG A 147 -19.48 -4.06 6.68
N PRO A 148 -20.64 -4.44 7.23
CA PRO A 148 -21.48 -5.44 6.60
C PRO A 148 -21.81 -4.97 5.19
N MET A 149 -21.67 -5.85 4.21
CA MET A 149 -21.99 -5.60 2.79
C MET A 149 -23.52 -5.43 2.58
N ARG A 150 -24.19 -4.60 3.39
CA ARG A 150 -25.56 -4.17 3.19
C ARG A 150 -25.54 -3.19 2.01
N ARG A 151 -26.14 -3.59 0.90
CA ARG A 151 -26.30 -2.87 -0.39
C ARG A 151 -25.23 -3.20 -1.43
N LEU A 152 -25.44 -4.30 -2.15
CA LEU A 152 -25.15 -4.43 -3.60
C LEU A 152 -25.99 -5.60 -4.18
N ARG A 153 -27.25 -5.71 -3.73
CA ARG A 153 -28.33 -6.48 -4.36
C ARG A 153 -29.45 -5.51 -4.75
N LEU A 154 -29.14 -4.50 -5.56
CA LEU A 154 -30.13 -3.68 -6.29
C LEU A 154 -29.37 -2.96 -7.41
N ALA A 155 -29.05 -3.72 -8.46
CA ALA A 155 -28.77 -3.27 -9.83
C ALA A 155 -28.57 -4.51 -10.70
#